data_AF-A0A8T1W7B5-F1
#
_entry.id   AF-A0A8T1W7B5-F1
#
_cell.length_a   1.000
_cell.length_b   1.000
_cell.length_c   1.000
_cell.angle_alpha   90.00
_cell.angle_beta   90.00
_cell.angle_gamma   90.00
#
_symmetry.space_group_name_H-M   'P 1'
#
loop_
_entity.id
_entity.type
_entity.pdbx_description
1 polymer ?
#
loop_
_entity_poly.entity_id
_entity_poly.type
_entity_poly.pdbx_seq_one_letter_code
_entity_poly.pdbx_strand_id
1 'polypeptide(L)'
;MVSLGKNYYPTQYEIIPTAVDATTLKSNAVFDAPAPQAVIKDEELFELMSWTLEDYELAMANDEFFEHVKTKFTDTKEPLLWEERKQLLEDKFFVVGGNARYMFECSVEEAVVELNKAIEATDNIEEYVKGTRGIFSSGAVNRLFSWYRGEGNAESSLLSKHVARKLAQMLGPSFVQKISASLSMNPSLDGHLLELWFFAKLTHGGVECYNIDQDGATFLQEKWESEKVPYFDPNGRIPLNQAKQWLAPQKWNQGGYDAVFVELLDDDERHLVGTQAMRVRIRFVQVTRADKHSFKDQFFAMLLRKLTNSLRGYRFEAVGVYFAVPIRKLATFKPKVDVLQVQKDVLVPAGLEVETTSVAVEVVGLHYKEFRASDDPKRLEIKRFKSE
;
A
#
# COMPACT_ATOMS: atom_id res chain seq x y z
N MET A 1 -22.94 5.20 28.54
CA MET A 1 -21.93 4.25 29.06
C MET A 1 -20.89 4.13 27.96
N VAL A 2 -19.77 4.85 28.08
CA VAL A 2 -18.76 4.98 27.02
C VAL A 2 -18.00 3.67 26.93
N SER A 3 -18.02 2.98 25.79
CA SER A 3 -17.23 1.76 25.63
C SER A 3 -15.75 2.15 25.60
N LEU A 4 -14.96 1.66 26.56
CA LEU A 4 -13.52 1.94 26.73
C LEU A 4 -12.62 1.22 25.70
N GLY A 5 -13.14 0.93 24.50
CA GLY A 5 -12.42 0.25 23.43
C GLY A 5 -12.62 -1.26 23.37
N LYS A 6 -12.17 -1.85 22.26
CA LYS A 6 -12.48 -3.21 21.77
C LYS A 6 -12.11 -4.38 22.71
N ASN A 7 -11.30 -4.17 23.73
CA ASN A 7 -10.86 -5.21 24.66
C ASN A 7 -10.67 -4.68 26.10
N TYR A 8 -11.45 -3.68 26.52
CA TYR A 8 -11.36 -3.19 27.88
C TYR A 8 -11.97 -4.22 28.86
N TYR A 9 -11.12 -4.92 29.60
CA TYR A 9 -11.50 -5.79 30.70
C TYR A 9 -10.86 -5.26 32.00
N PRO A 10 -11.66 -4.83 33.00
CA PRO A 10 -11.15 -4.32 34.27
C PRO A 10 -10.23 -5.28 35.05
N THR A 11 -10.16 -6.55 34.64
CA THR A 11 -9.55 -7.65 35.36
C THR A 11 -8.21 -8.14 34.76
N GLN A 12 -7.65 -7.46 33.74
CA GLN A 12 -6.49 -7.95 32.97
C GLN A 12 -5.21 -7.10 33.10
N TYR A 13 -5.01 -6.36 34.20
CA TYR A 13 -3.83 -5.52 34.39
C TYR A 13 -2.73 -6.21 35.22
N GLU A 14 -1.47 -6.07 34.80
CA GLU A 14 -0.32 -6.21 35.70
C GLU A 14 -0.06 -4.85 36.38
N ILE A 15 -0.09 -4.83 37.71
CA ILE A 15 0.41 -3.69 38.47
C ILE A 15 1.94 -3.77 38.38
N ILE A 16 2.55 -2.86 37.63
CA ILE A 16 4.01 -2.75 37.59
C ILE A 16 4.42 -2.08 38.91
N PRO A 17 5.16 -2.76 39.80
CA PRO A 17 5.64 -2.11 41.02
C PRO A 17 6.69 -1.09 40.61
N THR A 18 6.35 0.20 40.73
CA THR A 18 7.34 1.28 40.64
C THR A 18 8.31 1.09 41.79
N ALA A 19 9.57 0.82 41.47
CA ALA A 19 10.65 0.96 42.43
C ALA A 19 10.59 2.37 43.04
N VAL A 20 10.89 2.47 44.34
CA VAL A 20 10.50 3.53 45.30
C VAL A 20 10.94 4.97 44.95
N ASP A 21 11.50 5.23 43.77
CA ASP A 21 11.83 6.57 43.32
C ASP A 21 10.70 7.17 42.47
N ALA A 22 9.86 7.96 43.12
CA ALA A 22 8.77 8.71 42.52
C ALA A 22 9.24 9.48 41.27
N THR A 23 8.65 9.20 40.12
CA THR A 23 8.95 9.93 38.88
C THR A 23 8.04 11.15 38.77
N THR A 24 8.62 12.35 38.75
CA THR A 24 7.87 13.60 38.58
C THR A 24 7.60 13.86 37.09
N LEU A 25 6.34 13.77 36.65
CA LEU A 25 5.96 14.20 35.30
C LEU A 25 6.09 15.72 35.16
N LYS A 26 6.90 16.17 34.20
CA LYS A 26 6.94 17.58 33.79
C LYS A 26 5.89 17.81 32.72
N SER A 27 4.87 18.60 33.04
CA SER A 27 3.94 19.11 32.03
C SER A 27 4.60 20.26 31.27
N ASN A 28 4.53 20.23 29.94
CA ASN A 28 4.95 21.34 29.07
C ASN A 28 3.82 22.36 28.84
N ALA A 29 2.66 22.19 29.50
CA ALA A 29 1.57 23.14 29.40
C ALA A 29 1.93 24.42 30.16
N VAL A 30 1.77 25.56 29.49
CA VAL A 30 1.94 26.89 30.10
C VAL A 30 0.71 27.13 30.97
N PHE A 31 0.92 27.18 32.29
CA PHE A 31 -0.10 27.57 33.25
C PHE A 31 0.30 28.91 33.89
N ASP A 32 -0.68 29.77 34.16
CA ASP A 32 -0.48 31.06 34.85
C ASP A 32 -0.07 30.88 36.34
N ALA A 33 -0.06 29.64 36.83
CA ALA A 33 0.39 29.24 38.17
C ALA A 33 1.31 28.01 38.07
N PRO A 34 2.26 27.82 39.02
CA PRO A 34 3.11 26.63 39.01
C PRO A 34 2.27 25.36 39.08
N ALA A 35 2.44 24.48 38.09
CA ALA A 35 1.70 23.22 37.99
C ALA A 35 1.90 22.39 39.28
N PRO A 36 0.82 21.84 39.87
CA PRO A 36 0.94 21.02 41.07
C PRO A 36 1.84 19.81 40.79
N GLN A 37 2.88 19.63 41.61
CA GLN A 37 3.72 18.44 41.59
C GLN A 37 2.92 17.26 42.15
N ALA A 38 2.29 16.49 41.28
CA ALA A 38 1.63 15.24 41.67
C ALA A 38 2.67 14.12 41.79
N VAL A 39 2.77 13.51 42.97
CA VAL A 39 3.54 12.28 43.18
C VAL A 39 2.71 11.12 42.64
N ILE A 40 3.17 10.53 41.53
CA ILE A 40 2.52 9.35 40.94
C ILE A 40 2.96 8.13 41.74
N LYS A 41 1.98 7.45 42.37
CA LYS A 41 2.22 6.27 43.20
C LYS A 41 2.04 4.97 42.43
N ASP A 42 1.15 4.97 41.44
CA ASP A 42 0.78 3.81 40.64
C ASP A 42 0.83 4.19 39.15
N GLU A 43 1.43 3.35 38.32
CA GLU A 43 1.41 3.43 36.87
C GLU A 43 0.65 2.22 36.32
N GLU A 44 -0.41 2.45 35.54
CA GLU A 44 -1.17 1.40 34.86
C GLU A 44 -0.78 1.38 33.38
N LEU A 45 -0.21 0.26 32.92
CA LEU A 45 0.10 0.05 31.51
C LEU A 45 -1.12 -0.53 30.79
N PHE A 46 -1.65 0.20 29.81
CA PHE A 46 -2.74 -0.26 28.96
C PHE A 46 -2.18 -0.81 27.65
N GLU A 47 -2.24 -2.13 27.49
CA GLU A 47 -1.92 -2.78 26.21
C GLU A 47 -3.13 -2.69 25.26
N LEU A 48 -3.15 -1.66 24.43
CA LEU A 48 -4.20 -1.50 23.42
C LEU A 48 -3.84 -2.30 22.15
N MET A 49 -4.60 -3.36 21.90
CA MET A 49 -4.47 -4.14 20.67
C MET A 49 -4.92 -3.33 19.46
N SER A 50 -4.26 -3.56 18.33
CA SER A 50 -4.64 -3.00 17.03
C SER A 50 -5.96 -3.59 16.54
N TRP A 51 -6.68 -2.77 15.78
CA TRP A 51 -7.96 -3.17 15.19
C TRP A 51 -7.76 -3.79 13.82
N THR A 52 -8.53 -4.84 13.53
CA THR A 52 -8.63 -5.43 12.19
C THR A 52 -9.60 -4.63 11.33
N LEU A 53 -9.64 -4.90 10.02
CA LEU A 53 -10.59 -4.23 9.13
C LEU A 53 -12.03 -4.57 9.56
N GLU A 54 -12.29 -5.82 9.90
CA GLU A 54 -13.56 -6.35 10.37
C GLU A 54 -14.05 -5.60 11.62
N ASP A 55 -13.13 -5.24 12.52
CA ASP A 55 -13.46 -4.48 13.72
C ASP A 55 -13.92 -3.06 13.41
N TYR A 56 -13.24 -2.42 12.47
CA TYR A 56 -13.66 -1.11 12.02
C TYR A 56 -14.98 -1.18 11.25
N GLU A 57 -15.20 -2.22 10.45
CA GLU A 57 -16.49 -2.42 9.77
C GLU A 57 -17.62 -2.53 10.79
N LEU A 58 -17.44 -3.30 11.86
CA LEU A 58 -18.41 -3.43 12.94
C LEU A 58 -18.70 -2.10 13.64
N ALA A 59 -17.67 -1.28 13.91
CA ALA A 59 -17.87 0.03 14.52
C ALA A 59 -18.55 1.02 13.55
N MET A 60 -18.15 1.02 12.28
CA MET A 60 -18.67 1.94 11.25
C MET A 60 -20.09 1.60 10.80
N ALA A 61 -20.56 0.38 11.08
CA ALA A 61 -21.95 -0.01 10.86
C ALA A 61 -22.92 0.69 11.83
N ASN A 62 -22.43 1.26 12.93
CA ASN A 62 -23.24 2.09 13.82
C ASN A 62 -23.38 3.52 13.27
N ASP A 63 -24.60 3.93 12.94
CA ASP A 63 -24.89 5.24 12.34
C ASP A 63 -24.48 6.43 13.23
N GLU A 64 -24.75 6.36 14.53
CA GLU A 64 -24.42 7.43 15.48
C GLU A 64 -22.90 7.62 15.59
N PHE A 65 -22.17 6.50 15.66
CA PHE A 65 -20.71 6.51 15.69
C PHE A 65 -20.14 7.02 14.36
N PHE A 66 -20.66 6.55 13.22
CA PHE A 66 -20.20 7.00 11.91
C PHE A 66 -20.37 8.51 11.75
N GLU A 67 -21.54 9.06 12.06
CA GLU A 67 -21.78 10.50 11.94
C GLU A 67 -20.84 11.32 12.85
N HIS A 68 -20.44 10.78 14.02
CA HIS A 68 -19.44 11.41 14.88
C HIS A 68 -18.05 11.50 14.23
N VAL A 69 -17.61 10.45 13.53
CA VAL A 69 -16.27 10.38 12.93
C VAL A 69 -16.24 10.75 11.44
N LYS A 70 -17.39 11.00 10.82
CA LYS A 70 -17.56 11.21 9.36
C LYS A 70 -16.63 12.26 8.78
N THR A 71 -16.44 13.36 9.50
CA THR A 71 -15.54 14.47 9.10
C THR A 71 -14.08 14.04 8.92
N LYS A 72 -13.68 12.89 9.47
CA LYS A 72 -12.34 12.32 9.33
C LYS A 72 -12.20 11.42 8.10
N PHE A 73 -13.30 11.12 7.42
CA PHE A 73 -13.34 10.29 6.20
C PHE A 73 -13.74 11.11 4.98
N THR A 74 -14.59 12.12 5.15
CA THR A 74 -15.18 12.89 4.04
C THR A 74 -15.75 14.24 4.50
N ASP A 75 -15.75 15.20 3.59
CA ASP A 75 -16.38 16.52 3.79
C ASP A 75 -17.86 16.56 3.38
N THR A 76 -18.40 15.45 2.84
CA THR A 76 -19.79 15.41 2.42
C THR A 76 -20.74 15.52 3.61
N LYS A 77 -21.78 16.35 3.46
CA LYS A 77 -22.86 16.48 4.44
C LYS A 77 -23.99 15.48 4.19
N GLU A 78 -24.04 14.91 2.99
CA GLU A 78 -25.10 13.97 2.61
C GLU A 78 -24.98 12.66 3.40
N PRO A 79 -26.10 11.99 3.70
CA PRO A 79 -26.09 10.64 4.25
C PRO A 79 -25.40 9.69 3.27
N LEU A 80 -24.50 8.84 3.78
CA LEU A 80 -23.79 7.84 2.98
C LEU A 80 -24.39 6.46 3.19
N LEU A 81 -24.57 5.73 2.09
CA LEU A 81 -24.93 4.32 2.12
C LEU A 81 -23.78 3.48 2.68
N TRP A 82 -24.10 2.32 3.24
CA TRP A 82 -23.09 1.42 3.84
C TRP A 82 -21.93 1.11 2.90
N GLU A 83 -22.19 0.83 1.62
CA GLU A 83 -21.13 0.52 0.64
C GLU A 83 -20.16 1.68 0.43
N GLU A 84 -20.65 2.92 0.47
CA GLU A 84 -19.80 4.12 0.38
C GLU A 84 -18.97 4.30 1.65
N ARG A 85 -19.55 4.04 2.82
CA ARG A 85 -18.84 4.06 4.11
C ARG A 85 -17.74 3.00 4.16
N LYS A 86 -18.06 1.78 3.72
CA LYS A 86 -17.11 0.67 3.65
C LYS A 86 -15.95 1.00 2.71
N GLN A 87 -16.24 1.58 1.55
CA GLN A 87 -15.22 2.03 0.61
C GLN A 87 -14.29 3.09 1.24
N LEU A 88 -14.84 4.11 1.92
CA LEU A 88 -14.05 5.12 2.63
C LEU A 88 -13.19 4.50 3.74
N LEU A 89 -13.75 3.52 4.47
CA LEU A 89 -13.05 2.80 5.51
C LEU A 89 -11.86 2.00 4.95
N GLU A 90 -12.06 1.22 3.89
CA GLU A 90 -11.00 0.44 3.25
C GLU A 90 -9.88 1.34 2.72
N ASP A 91 -10.24 2.49 2.16
CA ASP A 91 -9.29 3.48 1.64
C ASP A 91 -8.42 4.07 2.76
N LYS A 92 -9.04 4.37 3.90
CA LYS A 92 -8.31 4.88 5.07
C LYS A 92 -7.49 3.79 5.76
N PHE A 93 -8.04 2.59 5.89
CA PHE A 93 -7.35 1.42 6.45
C PHE A 93 -6.08 1.07 5.67
N PHE A 94 -6.06 1.29 4.36
CA PHE A 94 -4.84 1.17 3.57
C PHE A 94 -3.69 2.04 4.12
N VAL A 95 -4.00 3.25 4.57
CA VAL A 95 -3.03 4.23 5.08
C VAL A 95 -2.71 3.99 6.55
N VAL A 96 -3.72 3.79 7.38
CA VAL A 96 -3.57 3.82 8.85
C VAL A 96 -3.61 2.44 9.51
N GLY A 97 -4.05 1.42 8.76
CA GLY A 97 -4.16 0.04 9.19
C GLY A 97 -4.77 -0.11 10.58
N GLY A 98 -4.07 -0.81 11.46
CA GLY A 98 -4.56 -1.14 12.79
C GLY A 98 -4.57 0.00 13.83
N ASN A 99 -4.19 1.22 13.45
CA ASN A 99 -4.12 2.36 14.37
C ASN A 99 -5.48 3.08 14.48
N ALA A 100 -6.22 2.77 15.55
CA ALA A 100 -7.56 3.34 15.77
C ALA A 100 -7.56 4.87 15.95
N ARG A 101 -6.48 5.44 16.51
CA ARG A 101 -6.34 6.89 16.67
C ARG A 101 -6.29 7.57 15.30
N TYR A 102 -5.41 7.10 14.43
CA TYR A 102 -5.34 7.60 13.05
C TYR A 102 -6.61 7.30 12.25
N MET A 103 -7.30 6.18 12.55
CA MET A 103 -8.58 5.86 11.90
C MET A 103 -9.70 6.86 12.26
N PHE A 104 -9.81 7.28 13.52
CA PHE A 104 -10.99 8.02 13.98
C PHE A 104 -10.73 9.48 14.37
N GLU A 105 -9.48 9.91 14.57
CA GLU A 105 -9.16 11.28 14.98
C GLU A 105 -8.49 12.12 13.89
N CYS A 106 -7.80 11.50 12.94
CA CYS A 106 -7.04 12.19 11.89
C CYS A 106 -7.73 12.09 10.53
N SER A 107 -7.55 13.09 9.65
CA SER A 107 -7.80 12.90 8.22
C SER A 107 -6.77 11.95 7.59
N VAL A 108 -7.00 11.52 6.35
CA VAL A 108 -6.04 10.69 5.61
C VAL A 108 -4.72 11.45 5.42
N GLU A 109 -4.79 12.73 5.08
CA GLU A 109 -3.65 13.61 4.82
C GLU A 109 -2.83 13.82 6.09
N GLU A 110 -3.49 14.10 7.21
CA GLU A 110 -2.85 14.24 8.52
C GLU A 110 -2.12 12.94 8.92
N ALA A 111 -2.77 11.79 8.75
CA ALA A 111 -2.17 10.50 9.06
C ALA A 111 -0.97 10.19 8.15
N VAL A 112 -1.03 10.51 6.86
CA VAL A 112 0.12 10.36 5.94
C VAL A 112 1.30 11.21 6.40
N VAL A 113 1.08 12.46 6.79
CA VAL A 113 2.14 13.36 7.28
C VAL A 113 2.78 12.78 8.55
N GLU A 114 1.97 12.36 9.52
CA GLU A 114 2.50 11.81 10.78
C GLU A 114 3.21 10.46 10.62
N LEU A 115 2.72 9.60 9.73
CA LEU A 115 3.37 8.34 9.39
C LEU A 115 4.70 8.58 8.68
N ASN A 116 4.78 9.52 7.74
CA ASN A 116 6.04 9.84 7.06
C ASN A 116 7.07 10.40 8.06
N LYS A 117 6.68 11.30 8.97
CA LYS A 117 7.56 11.78 10.05
C LYS A 117 8.06 10.63 10.93
N ALA A 118 7.18 9.69 11.29
CA ALA A 118 7.56 8.54 12.09
C ALA A 118 8.57 7.64 11.36
N ILE A 119 8.37 7.41 10.06
CA ILE A 119 9.31 6.65 9.22
C ILE A 119 10.67 7.35 9.17
N GLU A 120 10.70 8.65 8.90
CA GLU A 120 11.94 9.44 8.82
C GLU A 120 12.70 9.51 10.14
N ALA A 121 12.00 9.53 11.26
CA ALA A 121 12.59 9.55 12.60
C ALA A 121 13.05 8.17 13.11
N THR A 122 12.86 7.09 12.35
CA THR A 122 13.22 5.74 12.81
C THR A 122 14.58 5.30 12.26
N ASP A 123 15.60 5.38 13.12
CA ASP A 123 17.00 5.16 12.72
C ASP A 123 17.32 3.73 12.23
N ASN A 124 16.64 2.70 12.80
CA ASN A 124 16.91 1.31 12.44
C ASN A 124 15.65 0.42 12.47
N ILE A 125 14.86 0.53 11.41
CA ILE A 125 13.61 -0.20 11.23
C ILE A 125 13.83 -1.73 11.19
N GLU A 126 14.99 -2.19 10.70
CA GLU A 126 15.30 -3.62 10.67
C GLU A 126 15.44 -4.23 12.06
N GLU A 127 15.95 -3.49 13.05
CA GLU A 127 16.07 -3.99 14.43
C GLU A 127 14.71 -4.17 15.11
N TYR A 128 13.74 -3.33 14.78
CA TYR A 128 12.36 -3.47 15.26
C TYR A 128 11.66 -4.67 14.61
N VAL A 129 11.82 -4.86 13.31
CA VAL A 129 11.25 -6.03 12.60
C VAL A 129 11.86 -7.35 13.10
N LYS A 130 13.13 -7.36 13.52
CA LYS A 130 13.81 -8.55 14.06
C LYS A 130 13.50 -8.80 15.54
N GLY A 131 12.77 -7.91 16.21
CA GLY A 131 12.51 -8.00 17.66
C GLY A 131 13.78 -7.87 18.51
N THR A 132 14.90 -7.39 17.94
CA THR A 132 16.19 -7.25 18.63
C THR A 132 16.30 -5.96 19.42
N ARG A 133 15.34 -5.03 19.25
CA ARG A 133 15.21 -3.80 20.03
C ARG A 133 13.86 -3.78 20.75
N GLY A 134 13.91 -3.52 22.05
CA GLY A 134 12.73 -3.54 22.93
C GLY A 134 11.72 -2.44 22.62
N ILE A 135 10.46 -2.75 22.94
CA ILE A 135 9.21 -2.08 22.55
C ILE A 135 9.07 -0.67 23.16
N PHE A 136 9.89 -0.32 24.16
CA PHE A 136 9.86 0.95 24.90
C PHE A 136 10.82 2.02 24.37
N SER A 137 11.45 1.82 23.21
CA SER A 137 12.20 2.90 22.58
C SER A 137 11.25 4.03 22.20
N SER A 138 11.58 5.26 22.61
CA SER A 138 10.85 6.49 22.28
C SER A 138 10.67 6.75 20.77
N GLY A 139 11.41 6.01 19.91
CA GLY A 139 11.31 6.07 18.46
C GLY A 139 10.24 5.14 17.90
N ALA A 140 9.07 5.69 17.55
CA ALA A 140 8.18 5.26 16.48
C ALA A 140 7.51 3.86 16.49
N VAL A 141 7.80 2.95 17.44
CA VAL A 141 7.28 1.56 17.41
C VAL A 141 5.74 1.50 17.38
N ASN A 142 5.06 2.30 18.20
CA ASN A 142 3.59 2.33 18.24
C ASN A 142 2.93 3.03 17.03
N ARG A 143 3.73 3.67 16.16
CA ARG A 143 3.24 4.39 14.97
C ARG A 143 3.48 3.64 13.67
N LEU A 144 4.36 2.64 13.66
CA LEU A 144 4.74 1.90 12.44
C LEU A 144 4.43 0.40 12.50
N PHE A 145 4.03 -0.10 13.66
CA PHE A 145 3.66 -1.50 13.87
C PHE A 145 2.26 -1.63 14.47
N SER A 146 1.55 -2.68 14.06
CA SER A 146 0.28 -3.14 14.64
C SER A 146 0.52 -4.36 15.52
N TRP A 147 -0.32 -4.54 16.53
CA TRP A 147 -0.28 -5.66 17.47
C TRP A 147 -1.62 -6.39 17.48
N TYR A 148 -1.61 -7.64 17.06
CA TYR A 148 -2.82 -8.48 17.00
C TYR A 148 -2.70 -9.65 17.98
N ARG A 149 -3.85 -10.12 18.48
CA ARG A 149 -3.89 -11.24 19.43
C ARG A 149 -3.77 -12.54 18.63
N GLY A 150 -2.66 -13.27 18.81
CA GLY A 150 -2.49 -14.63 18.28
C GLY A 150 -2.87 -15.71 19.31
N GLU A 151 -2.92 -16.97 18.88
CA GLU A 151 -3.18 -18.17 19.71
C GLU A 151 -2.02 -18.52 20.66
N GLY A 152 -1.49 -17.53 21.40
CA GLY A 152 -0.51 -17.75 22.45
C GLY A 152 0.52 -16.64 22.65
N ASN A 153 0.68 -15.72 21.68
CA ASN A 153 1.51 -14.51 21.79
C ASN A 153 0.91 -13.38 20.92
N ALA A 154 1.20 -12.12 21.27
CA ALA A 154 0.88 -10.99 20.39
C ALA A 154 1.76 -11.02 19.14
N GLU A 155 1.14 -10.95 17.96
CA GLU A 155 1.86 -10.89 16.68
C GLU A 155 2.00 -9.43 16.25
N SER A 156 3.24 -8.98 16.05
CA SER A 156 3.53 -7.66 15.50
C SER A 156 3.56 -7.72 13.97
N SER A 157 2.83 -6.83 13.30
CA SER A 157 2.96 -6.61 11.85
C SER A 157 3.32 -5.16 11.55
N LEU A 158 3.75 -4.87 10.33
CA LEU A 158 3.75 -3.49 9.85
C LEU A 158 2.35 -2.90 9.98
N LEU A 159 2.26 -1.62 10.35
CA LEU A 159 0.99 -0.97 10.70
C LEU A 159 -0.02 -1.06 9.55
N SER A 160 0.43 -0.68 8.36
CA SER A 160 -0.42 -0.49 7.19
C SER A 160 0.34 -0.75 5.88
N LYS A 161 -0.40 -0.84 4.78
CA LYS A 161 0.16 -0.99 3.44
C LYS A 161 0.95 0.25 3.00
N HIS A 162 0.50 1.45 3.38
CA HIS A 162 1.24 2.69 3.15
C HIS A 162 2.63 2.64 3.79
N VAL A 163 2.70 2.26 5.08
CA VAL A 163 3.97 2.12 5.79
C VAL A 163 4.85 1.07 5.09
N ALA A 164 4.30 -0.11 4.79
CA ALA A 164 5.06 -1.18 4.14
C ALA A 164 5.66 -0.74 2.79
N ARG A 165 4.88 -0.06 1.94
CA ARG A 165 5.37 0.44 0.64
C ARG A 165 6.46 1.50 0.80
N LYS A 166 6.27 2.46 1.72
CA LYS A 166 7.28 3.49 1.99
C LYS A 166 8.61 2.90 2.46
N LEU A 167 8.54 1.95 3.39
CA LEU A 167 9.74 1.26 3.87
C LEU A 167 10.41 0.42 2.79
N ALA A 168 9.63 -0.27 1.96
CA ALA A 168 10.16 -1.00 0.81
C ALA A 168 10.86 -0.08 -0.20
N GLN A 169 10.29 1.08 -0.50
CA GLN A 169 10.90 2.09 -1.38
C GLN A 169 12.16 2.73 -0.78
N MET A 170 12.25 2.87 0.54
CA MET A 170 13.42 3.46 1.21
C MET A 170 14.56 2.45 1.39
N LEU A 171 14.24 1.24 1.85
CA LEU A 171 15.20 0.23 2.28
C LEU A 171 15.52 -0.79 1.18
N GLY A 172 14.76 -0.77 0.09
CA GLY A 172 15.00 -1.59 -1.08
C GLY A 172 14.49 -3.04 -0.97
N PRO A 173 14.74 -3.83 -2.02
CA PRO A 173 14.15 -5.17 -2.17
C PRO A 173 14.66 -6.20 -1.18
N SER A 174 15.88 -6.03 -0.66
CA SER A 174 16.46 -6.92 0.36
C SER A 174 15.69 -6.82 1.67
N PHE A 175 15.23 -5.62 2.05
CA PHE A 175 14.34 -5.43 3.20
C PHE A 175 13.03 -6.20 3.03
N VAL A 176 12.38 -6.12 1.86
CA VAL A 176 11.13 -6.86 1.59
C VAL A 176 11.32 -8.37 1.75
N GLN A 177 12.45 -8.91 1.32
CA GLN A 177 12.79 -10.32 1.51
C GLN A 177 13.05 -10.66 2.98
N LYS A 178 13.71 -9.79 3.74
CA LYS A 178 13.93 -9.98 5.18
C LYS A 178 12.63 -9.94 5.98
N ILE A 179 11.72 -9.00 5.70
CA ILE A 179 10.44 -8.95 6.42
C ILE A 179 9.54 -10.13 6.06
N SER A 180 9.59 -10.61 4.80
CA SER A 180 8.92 -11.84 4.39
C SER A 180 9.43 -13.06 5.17
N ALA A 181 10.72 -13.10 5.48
CA ALA A 181 11.30 -14.14 6.30
C ALA A 181 10.95 -13.97 7.79
N SER A 182 10.94 -12.76 8.35
CA SER A 182 10.70 -12.55 9.79
C SER A 182 9.23 -12.61 10.18
N LEU A 183 8.34 -12.09 9.34
CA LEU A 183 6.90 -12.14 9.54
C LEU A 183 6.42 -13.46 8.95
N SER A 184 6.12 -14.45 9.81
CA SER A 184 5.56 -15.76 9.43
C SER A 184 4.17 -15.60 8.81
N MET A 185 4.12 -15.21 7.54
CA MET A 185 2.90 -14.67 6.93
C MET A 185 2.10 -15.71 6.15
N ASN A 186 0.78 -15.56 6.24
CA ASN A 186 -0.25 -16.25 5.48
C ASN A 186 0.05 -16.18 3.96
N PRO A 187 -0.13 -17.27 3.17
CA PRO A 187 -0.04 -17.24 1.71
C PRO A 187 -0.86 -16.14 1.01
N SER A 188 -1.89 -15.58 1.65
CA SER A 188 -2.65 -14.44 1.14
C SER A 188 -1.86 -13.12 1.08
N LEU A 189 -0.82 -12.97 1.90
CA LEU A 189 0.03 -11.77 2.01
C LEU A 189 1.22 -11.80 1.05
N ASP A 190 1.41 -12.94 0.42
CA ASP A 190 2.55 -13.31 -0.39
C ASP A 190 2.43 -12.67 -1.80
N GLY A 191 1.21 -12.34 -2.25
CA GLY A 191 0.97 -11.42 -3.37
C GLY A 191 1.36 -9.97 -3.06
N HIS A 192 1.09 -9.51 -1.84
CA HIS A 192 1.46 -8.17 -1.40
C HIS A 192 2.98 -8.00 -1.27
N LEU A 193 3.70 -9.05 -0.82
CA LEU A 193 5.17 -9.03 -0.79
C LEU A 193 5.80 -8.91 -2.18
N LEU A 194 5.23 -9.56 -3.21
CA LEU A 194 5.68 -9.38 -4.59
C LEU A 194 5.49 -7.92 -5.04
N GLU A 195 4.33 -7.35 -4.76
CA GLU A 195 4.01 -5.95 -5.08
C GLU A 195 4.97 -4.97 -4.39
N LEU A 196 5.22 -5.17 -3.08
CA LEU A 196 6.22 -4.39 -2.33
C LEU A 196 7.62 -4.52 -2.92
N TRP A 197 8.02 -5.74 -3.27
CA TRP A 197 9.33 -5.99 -3.90
C TRP A 197 9.43 -5.31 -5.26
N PHE A 198 8.37 -5.34 -6.07
CA PHE A 198 8.31 -4.68 -7.37
C PHE A 198 8.56 -3.17 -7.22
N PHE A 199 7.84 -2.49 -6.32
CA PHE A 199 8.06 -1.06 -6.08
C PHE A 199 9.43 -0.75 -5.51
N ALA A 200 9.96 -1.60 -4.62
CA ALA A 200 11.31 -1.46 -4.11
C ALA A 200 12.36 -1.59 -5.22
N LYS A 201 12.21 -2.56 -6.13
CA LYS A 201 13.11 -2.74 -7.27
C LYS A 201 13.01 -1.58 -8.26
N LEU A 202 11.82 -1.04 -8.51
CA LEU A 202 11.66 0.14 -9.37
C LEU A 202 12.56 1.29 -8.90
N THR A 203 12.67 1.52 -7.58
CA THR A 203 13.50 2.59 -7.00
C THR A 203 14.92 2.17 -6.60
N HIS A 204 15.22 0.86 -6.59
CA HIS A 204 16.53 0.31 -6.22
C HIS A 204 17.05 -0.66 -7.27
N GLY A 205 17.70 -0.11 -8.29
CA GLY A 205 18.43 -0.86 -9.30
C GLY A 205 17.58 -1.45 -10.41
N GLY A 206 16.28 -1.14 -10.46
CA GLY A 206 15.33 -1.51 -11.51
C GLY A 206 14.74 -2.92 -11.39
N VAL A 207 13.59 -3.09 -12.06
CA VAL A 207 12.88 -4.34 -12.29
C VAL A 207 13.29 -4.88 -13.65
N GLU A 208 13.94 -6.03 -13.67
CA GLU A 208 14.26 -6.76 -14.90
C GLU A 208 13.03 -7.55 -15.35
N CYS A 209 12.52 -7.23 -16.53
CA CYS A 209 11.31 -7.79 -17.11
C CYS A 209 11.69 -8.76 -18.23
N TYR A 210 11.30 -10.03 -18.06
CA TYR A 210 11.64 -11.10 -18.97
C TYR A 210 10.45 -11.51 -19.83
N ASN A 211 10.72 -11.98 -21.04
CA ASN A 211 9.73 -12.58 -21.92
C ASN A 211 10.23 -13.95 -22.42
N ILE A 212 9.37 -14.69 -23.11
CA ILE A 212 9.69 -16.00 -23.69
C ILE A 212 9.75 -15.84 -25.21
N ASP A 213 10.84 -16.33 -25.81
CA ASP A 213 10.99 -16.34 -27.26
C ASP A 213 10.21 -17.50 -27.92
N GLN A 214 10.34 -17.63 -29.24
CA GLN A 214 9.64 -18.66 -30.01
C GLN A 214 10.09 -20.09 -29.64
N ASP A 215 11.31 -20.24 -29.11
CA ASP A 215 11.90 -21.52 -28.73
C ASP A 215 11.63 -21.88 -27.27
N GLY A 216 10.91 -21.02 -26.53
CA GLY A 216 10.59 -21.20 -25.12
C GLY A 216 11.68 -20.74 -24.17
N ALA A 217 12.76 -20.13 -24.66
CA ALA A 217 13.82 -19.61 -23.83
C ALA A 217 13.45 -18.22 -23.27
N THR A 218 13.84 -17.98 -22.02
CA THR A 218 13.54 -16.73 -21.34
C THR A 218 14.65 -15.71 -21.61
N PHE A 219 14.28 -14.51 -22.05
CA PHE A 219 15.21 -13.42 -22.35
C PHE A 219 14.80 -12.12 -21.65
N LEU A 220 15.78 -11.26 -21.34
CA LEU A 220 15.53 -9.94 -20.76
C LEU A 220 14.94 -9.02 -21.84
N GLN A 221 13.69 -8.61 -21.67
CA GLN A 221 12.99 -7.73 -22.63
C GLN A 221 13.28 -6.26 -22.34
N GLU A 222 13.15 -5.85 -21.08
CA GLU A 222 13.31 -4.46 -20.66
C GLU A 222 13.71 -4.41 -19.19
N LYS A 223 14.25 -3.27 -18.77
CA LYS A 223 14.47 -2.95 -17.37
C LYS A 223 13.66 -1.70 -17.01
N TRP A 224 12.75 -1.82 -16.06
CA TRP A 224 11.94 -0.70 -15.57
C TRP A 224 12.56 -0.09 -14.32
N GLU A 225 12.80 1.22 -14.34
CA GLU A 225 13.41 1.94 -13.22
C GLU A 225 12.80 3.33 -13.04
N SER A 226 12.90 3.84 -11.82
CA SER A 226 12.40 5.16 -11.45
C SER A 226 13.15 5.68 -10.22
N GLU A 227 13.39 6.98 -10.14
CA GLU A 227 13.90 7.58 -8.90
C GLU A 227 12.85 7.57 -7.78
N LYS A 228 11.57 7.75 -8.15
CA LYS A 228 10.45 7.83 -7.22
C LYS A 228 9.16 7.41 -7.89
N VAL A 229 8.28 6.79 -7.12
CA VAL A 229 6.93 6.41 -7.58
C VAL A 229 5.90 7.14 -6.71
N PRO A 230 5.51 8.38 -7.06
CA PRO A 230 4.52 9.11 -6.30
C PRO A 230 3.14 8.46 -6.40
N TYR A 231 2.39 8.60 -5.31
CA TYR A 231 1.01 8.16 -5.25
C TYR A 231 0.08 9.20 -5.82
N PHE A 232 -1.03 8.74 -6.39
CA PHE A 232 -2.11 9.60 -6.80
C PHE A 232 -3.45 8.98 -6.44
N ASP A 233 -4.43 9.81 -6.13
CA ASP A 233 -5.82 9.41 -6.12
C ASP A 233 -6.32 9.39 -7.58
N PRO A 234 -6.75 8.24 -8.13
CA PRO A 234 -7.35 8.20 -9.47
C PRO A 234 -8.57 9.10 -9.61
N ASN A 235 -9.23 9.48 -8.50
CA ASN A 235 -10.31 10.46 -8.47
C ASN A 235 -9.85 11.91 -8.29
N GLY A 236 -8.60 12.14 -7.90
CA GLY A 236 -7.98 13.45 -7.77
C GLY A 236 -7.20 13.92 -9.00
N ARG A 237 -6.24 14.83 -8.77
CA ARG A 237 -5.28 15.34 -9.75
C ARG A 237 -4.11 14.37 -9.93
N ILE A 238 -3.73 14.09 -11.17
CA ILE A 238 -2.59 13.23 -11.50
C ILE A 238 -1.30 14.07 -11.51
N PRO A 239 -0.27 13.74 -10.69
CA PRO A 239 0.93 14.56 -10.52
C PRO A 239 1.99 14.26 -11.60
N LEU A 240 1.70 14.62 -12.86
CA LEU A 240 2.66 14.51 -13.97
C LEU A 240 3.66 15.67 -13.95
N ASN A 241 4.84 15.41 -13.42
CA ASN A 241 5.90 16.40 -13.21
C ASN A 241 7.18 16.09 -14.01
N GLN A 242 7.25 14.94 -14.66
CA GLN A 242 8.40 14.48 -15.45
C GLN A 242 7.92 13.91 -16.78
N ALA A 243 8.77 13.98 -17.81
CA ALA A 243 8.45 13.43 -19.14
C ALA A 243 8.29 11.90 -19.11
N LYS A 244 9.06 11.20 -18.26
CA LYS A 244 8.93 9.76 -18.00
C LYS A 244 8.68 9.56 -16.52
N GLN A 245 7.54 9.01 -16.16
CA GLN A 245 7.15 8.93 -14.76
C GLN A 245 6.35 7.67 -14.45
N TRP A 246 6.76 6.99 -13.38
CA TRP A 246 5.98 5.94 -12.74
C TRP A 246 5.08 6.54 -11.66
N LEU A 247 3.85 6.06 -11.57
CA LEU A 247 2.86 6.45 -10.57
C LEU A 247 2.22 5.18 -9.98
N ALA A 248 1.75 5.27 -8.76
CA ALA A 248 0.97 4.20 -8.13
C ALA A 248 -0.37 4.75 -7.60
N PRO A 249 -1.51 4.07 -7.81
CA PRO A 249 -2.76 4.49 -7.21
C PRO A 249 -2.67 4.35 -5.68
N GLN A 250 -3.21 5.34 -4.97
CA GLN A 250 -3.28 5.35 -3.52
C GLN A 250 -4.22 4.25 -2.99
N LYS A 251 -5.29 3.95 -3.74
CA LYS A 251 -6.32 2.98 -3.37
C LYS A 251 -6.05 1.62 -4.02
N TRP A 252 -5.92 0.59 -3.20
CA TRP A 252 -5.74 -0.79 -3.67
C TRP A 252 -7.02 -1.40 -4.27
N ASN A 253 -8.19 -0.91 -3.85
CA ASN A 253 -9.52 -1.36 -4.30
C ASN A 253 -10.01 -0.64 -5.58
N GLN A 254 -9.27 0.36 -6.09
CA GLN A 254 -9.50 0.93 -7.42
C GLN A 254 -8.85 0.11 -8.57
N GLY A 255 -8.48 -1.14 -8.29
CA GLY A 255 -9.13 -2.31 -8.90
C GLY A 255 -8.65 -2.79 -10.27
N GLY A 256 -7.88 -2.01 -11.04
CA GLY A 256 -7.39 -2.45 -12.35
C GLY A 256 -5.89 -2.78 -12.40
N TYR A 257 -5.06 -1.93 -11.80
CA TYR A 257 -3.60 -1.93 -11.98
C TYR A 257 -2.91 -1.48 -10.70
N ASP A 258 -1.65 -1.90 -10.53
CA ASP A 258 -0.82 -1.57 -9.37
C ASP A 258 0.09 -0.38 -9.66
N ALA A 259 0.56 -0.22 -10.89
CA ALA A 259 1.37 0.92 -11.30
C ALA A 259 0.98 1.41 -12.70
N VAL A 260 1.26 2.68 -12.97
CA VAL A 260 1.14 3.26 -14.32
C VAL A 260 2.40 4.03 -14.66
N PHE A 261 2.93 3.79 -15.84
CA PHE A 261 4.02 4.56 -16.42
C PHE A 261 3.47 5.45 -17.52
N VAL A 262 3.82 6.73 -17.48
CA VAL A 262 3.46 7.73 -18.48
C VAL A 262 4.73 8.28 -19.08
N GLU A 263 4.82 8.23 -20.40
CA GLU A 263 5.91 8.81 -21.19
C GLU A 263 5.33 9.86 -22.14
N LEU A 264 5.72 11.12 -21.92
CA LEU A 264 5.46 12.27 -22.78
C LEU A 264 6.63 12.40 -23.75
N LEU A 265 6.34 12.38 -25.05
CA LEU A 265 7.31 12.44 -26.13
C LEU A 265 7.11 13.73 -26.91
N ASP A 266 8.21 14.46 -27.12
CA ASP A 266 8.26 15.56 -28.07
C ASP A 266 8.66 15.03 -29.45
N ASP A 267 8.12 15.65 -30.50
CA ASP A 267 8.45 15.34 -31.89
C ASP A 267 9.62 16.23 -32.33
N ASP A 268 10.84 15.88 -31.92
CA ASP A 268 12.00 16.77 -32.11
C ASP A 268 13.11 16.23 -33.04
N GLU A 269 12.77 15.46 -34.08
CA GLU A 269 13.78 15.14 -35.14
C GLU A 269 13.27 15.09 -36.60
N ARG A 270 11.98 15.33 -36.88
CA ARG A 270 11.53 15.42 -38.29
C ARG A 270 10.68 16.66 -38.53
N HIS A 271 11.38 17.76 -38.78
CA HIS A 271 10.85 18.98 -39.39
C HIS A 271 10.18 18.67 -40.74
N LEU A 272 8.87 18.39 -40.74
CA LEU A 272 8.01 18.57 -41.91
C LEU A 272 6.61 19.01 -41.44
N VAL A 273 6.41 20.33 -41.50
CA VAL A 273 5.17 21.09 -41.70
C VAL A 273 3.85 20.40 -41.30
N GLY A 274 3.23 20.95 -40.23
CA GLY A 274 1.76 21.04 -40.18
C GLY A 274 1.04 20.06 -39.26
N THR A 275 1.55 19.79 -38.05
CA THR A 275 0.82 19.63 -36.76
C THR A 275 1.76 18.97 -35.75
N GLN A 276 2.37 19.77 -34.87
CA GLN A 276 3.15 19.26 -33.72
C GLN A 276 2.17 18.65 -32.71
N ALA A 277 1.86 17.36 -32.86
CA ALA A 277 1.13 16.63 -31.83
C ALA A 277 2.16 15.92 -30.94
N MET A 278 2.38 16.44 -29.73
CA MET A 278 3.18 15.72 -28.74
C MET A 278 2.55 14.34 -28.50
N ARG A 279 3.38 13.31 -28.30
CA ARG A 279 2.90 11.92 -28.19
C ARG A 279 2.92 11.45 -26.75
N VAL A 280 2.00 10.56 -26.39
CA VAL A 280 1.94 9.94 -25.06
C VAL A 280 1.90 8.44 -25.20
N ARG A 281 2.73 7.77 -24.39
CA ARG A 281 2.68 6.32 -24.19
C ARG A 281 2.31 6.03 -22.75
N ILE A 282 1.41 5.09 -22.56
CA ILE A 282 0.93 4.67 -21.24
C ILE A 282 1.13 3.19 -21.10
N ARG A 283 1.67 2.79 -19.97
CA ARG A 283 1.82 1.39 -19.56
C ARG A 283 1.15 1.21 -18.22
N PHE A 284 0.06 0.47 -18.18
CA PHE A 284 -0.52 -0.05 -16.95
C PHE A 284 0.17 -1.34 -16.57
N VAL A 285 0.53 -1.49 -15.29
CA VAL A 285 1.16 -2.71 -14.77
C VAL A 285 0.28 -3.27 -13.67
N GLN A 286 -0.06 -4.55 -13.80
CA GLN A 286 -0.69 -5.35 -12.77
C GLN A 286 0.30 -6.41 -12.29
N VAL A 287 0.71 -6.31 -11.03
CA VAL A 287 1.63 -7.22 -10.37
C VAL A 287 0.82 -8.34 -9.73
N THR A 288 0.96 -9.57 -10.21
CA THR A 288 0.09 -10.65 -9.75
C THR A 288 0.77 -12.00 -9.66
N ARG A 289 0.30 -12.78 -8.68
CA ARG A 289 0.60 -14.21 -8.52
C ARG A 289 -0.62 -15.07 -8.77
N ALA A 290 -1.80 -14.50 -8.94
CA ALA A 290 -3.02 -15.29 -9.12
C ALA A 290 -2.98 -16.03 -10.46
N ASP A 291 -3.43 -17.28 -10.49
CA ASP A 291 -3.53 -18.03 -11.76
C ASP A 291 -4.66 -17.50 -12.65
N LYS A 292 -5.59 -16.75 -12.06
CA LYS A 292 -6.67 -16.04 -12.72
C LYS A 292 -6.71 -14.63 -12.15
N HIS A 293 -6.67 -13.63 -13.01
CA HIS A 293 -6.89 -12.25 -12.63
C HIS A 293 -8.23 -11.75 -13.19
N SER A 294 -8.86 -10.83 -12.47
CA SER A 294 -9.99 -10.05 -12.98
C SER A 294 -9.45 -8.80 -13.66
N PHE A 295 -9.79 -8.59 -14.93
CA PHE A 295 -9.56 -7.32 -15.62
C PHE A 295 -10.75 -6.40 -15.36
N LYS A 296 -10.52 -5.32 -14.61
CA LYS A 296 -11.55 -4.32 -14.30
C LYS A 296 -11.36 -3.08 -15.18
N ASP A 297 -11.66 -3.24 -16.45
CA ASP A 297 -11.67 -2.26 -17.54
C ASP A 297 -12.05 -0.82 -17.14
N GLN A 298 -13.13 -0.67 -16.38
CA GLN A 298 -13.66 0.63 -15.93
C GLN A 298 -12.61 1.54 -15.27
N PHE A 299 -11.65 0.97 -14.53
CA PHE A 299 -10.61 1.75 -13.85
C PHE A 299 -9.52 2.25 -14.82
N PHE A 300 -9.20 1.47 -15.86
CA PHE A 300 -8.29 1.87 -16.91
C PHE A 300 -8.92 2.99 -17.77
N ALA A 301 -10.17 2.79 -18.19
CA ALA A 301 -10.94 3.76 -18.96
C ALA A 301 -11.08 5.09 -18.21
N MET A 302 -11.34 5.04 -16.91
CA MET A 302 -11.46 6.23 -16.06
C MET A 302 -10.14 7.04 -16.01
N LEU A 303 -9.00 6.36 -15.85
CA LEU A 303 -7.71 7.04 -15.80
C LEU A 303 -7.36 7.68 -17.16
N LEU A 304 -7.49 6.90 -18.25
CA LEU A 304 -7.27 7.43 -19.60
C LEU A 304 -8.19 8.60 -19.89
N ARG A 305 -9.47 8.46 -19.53
CA ARG A 305 -10.45 9.52 -19.20
C ARG A 305 -9.81 10.86 -18.89
N LYS A 306 -9.16 10.86 -17.75
CA LYS A 306 -8.60 12.03 -17.10
C LYS A 306 -7.32 12.50 -17.77
N LEU A 307 -6.48 11.57 -18.21
CA LEU A 307 -5.25 11.89 -18.92
C LEU A 307 -5.55 12.60 -20.23
N THR A 308 -6.49 12.10 -21.04
CA THR A 308 -6.94 12.74 -22.28
C THR A 308 -7.46 14.16 -22.02
N ASN A 309 -8.21 14.35 -20.93
CA ASN A 309 -8.70 15.66 -20.53
C ASN A 309 -7.60 16.62 -20.03
N SER A 310 -6.56 16.09 -19.40
CA SER A 310 -5.45 16.87 -18.85
C SER A 310 -4.38 17.16 -19.89
N LEU A 311 -4.27 16.33 -20.93
CA LEU A 311 -3.25 16.35 -21.98
C LEU A 311 -3.88 16.66 -23.35
N ARG A 312 -4.78 17.66 -23.43
CA ARG A 312 -5.56 17.97 -24.66
C ARG A 312 -4.73 18.32 -25.91
N GLY A 313 -3.44 18.61 -25.76
CA GLY A 313 -2.51 18.85 -26.88
C GLY A 313 -1.70 17.62 -27.29
N TYR A 314 -1.91 16.48 -26.65
CA TYR A 314 -1.17 15.26 -26.89
C TYR A 314 -2.01 14.21 -27.62
N ARG A 315 -1.36 13.46 -28.51
CA ARG A 315 -1.89 12.25 -29.12
C ARG A 315 -1.41 11.01 -28.35
N PHE A 316 -2.34 10.13 -28.00
CA PHE A 316 -1.99 8.86 -27.39
C PHE A 316 -1.49 7.92 -28.47
N GLU A 317 -0.19 7.60 -28.44
CA GLU A 317 0.46 6.74 -29.42
C GLU A 317 0.32 5.26 -29.04
N ALA A 318 0.43 4.95 -27.75
CA ALA A 318 0.39 3.58 -27.25
C ALA A 318 -0.27 3.48 -25.86
N VAL A 319 -1.10 2.45 -25.69
CA VAL A 319 -1.66 2.04 -24.40
C VAL A 319 -1.36 0.54 -24.20
N GLY A 320 -0.51 0.24 -23.22
CA GLY A 320 -0.14 -1.11 -22.86
C GLY A 320 -0.73 -1.57 -21.53
N VAL A 321 -1.19 -2.81 -21.46
CA VAL A 321 -1.58 -3.51 -20.23
C VAL A 321 -0.61 -4.65 -19.98
N TYR A 322 0.20 -4.53 -18.94
CA TYR A 322 1.28 -5.45 -18.62
C TYR A 322 0.96 -6.23 -17.34
N PHE A 323 1.09 -7.55 -17.42
CA PHE A 323 1.00 -8.44 -16.28
C PHE A 323 2.40 -8.85 -15.81
N ALA A 324 2.81 -8.33 -14.66
CA ALA A 324 4.10 -8.65 -14.07
C ALA A 324 3.93 -9.83 -13.10
N VAL A 325 4.47 -10.99 -13.49
CA VAL A 325 4.29 -12.26 -12.78
C VAL A 325 5.63 -12.84 -12.36
N PRO A 326 5.71 -13.70 -11.33
CA PRO A 326 6.93 -14.46 -11.07
C PRO A 326 7.36 -15.25 -12.30
N ILE A 327 8.66 -15.26 -12.61
CA ILE A 327 9.20 -15.82 -13.86
C ILE A 327 8.75 -17.27 -14.13
N ARG A 328 8.57 -18.08 -13.07
CA ARG A 328 8.08 -19.46 -13.17
C ARG A 328 6.65 -19.58 -13.71
N LYS A 329 5.84 -18.52 -13.60
CA LYS A 329 4.47 -18.47 -14.10
C LYS A 329 4.40 -17.91 -15.52
N LEU A 330 5.47 -17.32 -16.04
CA LEU A 330 5.49 -16.63 -17.33
C LEU A 330 4.97 -17.50 -18.47
N ALA A 331 5.42 -18.77 -18.55
CA ALA A 331 5.00 -19.70 -19.60
C ALA A 331 3.53 -20.16 -19.47
N THR A 332 2.97 -20.14 -18.26
CA THR A 332 1.66 -20.72 -17.96
C THR A 332 0.56 -19.68 -17.78
N PHE A 333 0.92 -18.44 -17.50
CA PHE A 333 -0.01 -17.37 -17.18
C PHE A 333 -0.65 -16.87 -18.48
N LYS A 334 -1.98 -16.93 -18.52
CA LYS A 334 -2.77 -16.48 -19.68
C LYS A 334 -3.67 -15.34 -19.25
N PRO A 335 -3.45 -14.12 -19.76
CA PRO A 335 -4.33 -13.03 -19.44
C PRO A 335 -5.73 -13.25 -20.00
N LYS A 336 -6.74 -12.91 -19.20
CA LYS A 336 -8.15 -12.98 -19.61
C LYS A 336 -8.61 -11.64 -20.19
N VAL A 337 -7.75 -11.06 -21.00
CA VAL A 337 -7.97 -9.80 -21.71
C VAL A 337 -7.14 -9.86 -22.98
N ASP A 338 -7.70 -9.35 -24.06
CA ASP A 338 -7.03 -9.23 -25.35
C ASP A 338 -7.06 -7.79 -25.86
N VAL A 339 -6.36 -7.54 -26.96
CA VAL A 339 -6.25 -6.21 -27.57
C VAL A 339 -7.61 -5.64 -27.97
N LEU A 340 -8.51 -6.47 -28.51
CA LEU A 340 -9.84 -6.04 -28.93
C LEU A 340 -10.68 -5.58 -27.74
N GLN A 341 -10.60 -6.31 -26.63
CA GLN A 341 -11.26 -5.95 -25.39
C GLN A 341 -10.73 -4.62 -24.84
N VAL A 342 -9.42 -4.40 -24.82
CA VAL A 342 -8.82 -3.12 -24.38
C VAL A 342 -9.25 -1.98 -25.30
N GLN A 343 -9.25 -2.18 -26.62
CA GLN A 343 -9.73 -1.15 -27.56
C GLN A 343 -11.19 -0.77 -27.28
N LYS A 344 -12.07 -1.76 -27.16
CA LYS A 344 -13.51 -1.57 -27.00
C LYS A 344 -13.91 -1.03 -25.63
N ASP A 345 -13.34 -1.59 -24.57
CA ASP A 345 -13.82 -1.37 -23.20
C ASP A 345 -12.95 -0.37 -22.42
N VAL A 346 -11.76 -0.02 -22.95
CA VAL A 346 -10.84 0.94 -22.32
C VAL A 346 -10.58 2.18 -23.18
N LEU A 347 -10.17 2.04 -24.43
CA LEU A 347 -9.84 3.19 -25.30
C LEU A 347 -11.09 3.97 -25.72
N VAL A 348 -12.09 3.29 -26.28
CA VAL A 348 -13.32 3.94 -26.76
C VAL A 348 -14.04 4.70 -25.64
N PRO A 349 -14.25 4.14 -24.43
CA PRO A 349 -14.87 4.87 -23.33
C PRO A 349 -14.00 6.02 -22.80
N ALA A 350 -12.69 5.98 -23.07
CA ALA A 350 -11.77 7.08 -22.77
C ALA A 350 -11.73 8.18 -23.84
N GLY A 351 -12.48 8.02 -24.94
CA GLY A 351 -12.49 8.97 -26.05
C GLY A 351 -11.22 8.91 -26.91
N LEU A 352 -10.50 7.79 -26.90
CA LEU A 352 -9.33 7.57 -27.74
C LEU A 352 -9.71 6.85 -29.04
N GLU A 353 -9.06 7.24 -30.13
CA GLU A 353 -9.23 6.62 -31.45
C GLU A 353 -8.43 5.32 -31.56
N VAL A 354 -9.08 4.25 -32.01
CA VAL A 354 -8.51 2.91 -32.09
C VAL A 354 -7.56 2.77 -33.28
N GLU A 355 -7.79 3.55 -34.34
CA GLU A 355 -7.00 3.56 -35.57
C GLU A 355 -5.63 4.22 -35.37
N THR A 356 -5.53 5.14 -34.42
CA THR A 356 -4.36 6.00 -34.22
C THR A 356 -3.60 5.71 -32.92
N THR A 357 -4.17 4.89 -32.02
CA THR A 357 -3.58 4.46 -30.74
C THR A 357 -3.25 2.97 -30.79
N SER A 358 -1.96 2.62 -30.70
CA SER A 358 -1.53 1.23 -30.60
C SER A 358 -1.88 0.63 -29.23
N VAL A 359 -2.22 -0.66 -29.20
CA VAL A 359 -2.56 -1.37 -27.95
C VAL A 359 -1.68 -2.60 -27.81
N ALA A 360 -1.15 -2.80 -26.62
CA ALA A 360 -0.40 -3.99 -26.25
C ALA A 360 -0.99 -4.65 -25.00
N VAL A 361 -1.08 -5.97 -24.99
CA VAL A 361 -1.37 -6.77 -23.80
C VAL A 361 -0.22 -7.75 -23.64
N GLU A 362 0.60 -7.56 -22.62
CA GLU A 362 1.85 -8.29 -22.44
C GLU A 362 1.94 -8.94 -21.05
N VAL A 363 2.66 -10.05 -20.98
CA VAL A 363 3.02 -10.72 -19.74
C VAL A 363 4.52 -10.68 -19.62
N VAL A 364 5.03 -10.18 -18.50
CA VAL A 364 6.47 -10.15 -18.21
C VAL A 364 6.79 -10.94 -16.95
N GLY A 365 7.88 -11.70 -17.00
CA GLY A 365 8.39 -12.48 -15.89
C GLY A 365 9.35 -11.68 -15.03
N LEU A 366 9.26 -11.86 -13.72
CA LEU A 366 10.09 -11.22 -12.72
C LEU A 366 10.94 -12.26 -11.98
N HIS A 367 12.24 -12.03 -11.82
CA HIS A 367 13.11 -12.81 -10.92
C HIS A 367 12.84 -12.47 -9.45
N TYR A 368 11.63 -12.75 -9.00
CA TYR A 368 11.23 -12.67 -7.61
C TYR A 368 11.45 -14.02 -6.93
N LYS A 369 12.29 -14.04 -5.89
CA LYS A 369 12.45 -15.21 -5.03
C LYS A 369 11.24 -15.32 -4.11
N GLU A 370 10.26 -16.10 -4.54
CA GLU A 370 9.07 -16.34 -3.74
C GLU A 370 9.41 -17.11 -2.46
N PHE A 371 8.82 -16.69 -1.34
CA PHE A 371 8.87 -17.47 -0.11
C PHE A 371 7.83 -18.59 -0.24
N ARG A 372 8.22 -19.85 0.01
CA ARG A 372 7.28 -20.97 0.11
C ARG A 372 7.48 -21.66 1.45
N ALA A 373 6.38 -22.03 2.09
CA ALA A 373 6.41 -22.90 3.27
C ALA A 373 7.07 -24.26 2.97
N SER A 374 7.07 -24.72 1.70
CA SER A 374 7.78 -25.93 1.27
C SER A 374 9.30 -25.83 1.30
N ASP A 375 9.83 -24.60 1.24
CA ASP A 375 11.26 -24.35 1.11
C ASP A 375 11.94 -24.23 2.49
N ASP A 376 11.15 -24.22 3.58
CA ASP A 376 11.62 -24.32 4.96
C ASP A 376 10.67 -25.20 5.83
N PRO A 377 10.82 -26.54 5.77
CA PRO A 377 9.95 -27.49 6.48
C PRO A 377 9.95 -27.32 8.01
N LYS A 378 11.04 -26.78 8.58
CA LYS A 378 11.19 -26.62 10.03
C LYS A 378 10.20 -25.60 10.60
N ARG A 379 9.69 -24.67 9.79
CA ARG A 379 8.64 -23.74 10.18
C ARG A 379 7.23 -24.33 10.17
N LEU A 380 6.99 -25.37 9.38
CA LEU A 380 5.73 -26.15 9.42
C LEU A 380 5.65 -27.01 10.69
N GLU A 381 6.79 -27.50 11.20
CA GLU A 381 6.84 -28.29 12.44
C GLU A 381 6.45 -27.48 13.67
N ILE A 382 6.74 -26.17 13.73
CA ILE A 382 6.32 -25.30 14.84
C ILE A 382 4.78 -25.22 14.94
N LYS A 383 4.05 -25.37 13.82
CA LYS A 383 2.58 -25.47 13.82
C LYS A 383 2.04 -26.86 14.15
N ARG A 384 2.82 -27.93 13.97
CA ARG A 384 2.38 -29.32 14.25
C ARG A 384 2.63 -29.76 15.69
N PHE A 385 3.50 -29.09 16.44
CA PHE A 385 3.87 -29.49 17.80
C PHE A 385 3.13 -28.77 18.94
N LYS A 386 2.02 -28.08 18.67
CA LYS A 386 1.18 -27.48 19.73
C LYS A 386 -0.31 -27.75 19.55
N SER A 387 -0.64 -28.98 19.15
CA SER A 387 -1.99 -29.53 19.27
C SER A 387 -1.91 -30.87 20.00
N GLU A 388 -1.61 -30.82 21.29
CA GLU A 388 -2.00 -31.82 22.30
C GLU A 388 -2.42 -31.09 23.57
#